data_AF-A0A7C5U1T2-F1
#
_entry.id   AF-A0A7C5U1T2-F1
#
_cell.length_a   1.000
_cell.length_b   1.000
_cell.length_c   1.000
_cell.angle_alpha   90.00
_cell.angle_beta   90.00
_cell.angle_gamma   90.00
#
_symmetry.space_group_name_H-M   'P 1'
#
loop_
_entity.id
_entity.type
_entity.pdbx_description
1 polymer ?
#
loop_
_entity_poly.entity_id
_entity_poly.type
_entity_poly.pdbx_seq_one_letter_code
_entity_poly.pdbx_strand_id
1 'polypeptide(L)'
;MPFKSFRRLDIPDLIFVELIRFSDERGFFTELYKRTDFLANYIPYDFIQVNLSFSKRGVVRGLHYQLKPMEQGKLVYVVSGRVYDVAVDIRIRSPWYGRYVGVFLEPGQALWIPPGFAHGFQALEDTYFLYLVTKEYSPQHERCIKWDDPEI
;
A
#
# COMPACT_ATOMS: atom_id res chain seq x y z
N MET A 1 18.05 12.82 4.87
CA MET A 1 16.95 11.85 5.09
C MET A 1 16.47 11.40 3.72
N PRO A 2 16.26 10.10 3.46
CA PRO A 2 15.88 9.59 2.14
C PRO A 2 14.39 9.71 1.80
N PHE A 3 13.58 10.15 2.77
CA PHE A 3 12.15 10.42 2.61
C PHE A 3 11.89 11.91 2.75
N LYS A 4 11.00 12.44 1.92
CA LYS A 4 10.56 13.83 1.95
C LYS A 4 9.49 14.04 3.03
N SER A 5 8.53 13.13 3.15
CA SER A 5 7.46 13.25 4.14
C SER A 5 6.81 11.89 4.47
N PHE A 6 6.25 11.81 5.68
CA PHE A 6 5.29 10.79 6.10
C PHE A 6 4.02 11.51 6.53
N ARG A 7 2.91 11.32 5.82
CA ARG A 7 1.66 12.05 6.04
C ARG A 7 0.52 11.09 6.32
N ARG A 8 -0.10 11.24 7.50
CA ARG A 8 -1.34 10.54 7.84
C ARG A 8 -2.48 11.03 6.94
N LEU A 9 -3.35 10.11 6.52
CA LEU A 9 -4.52 10.41 5.69
C LEU A 9 -5.79 10.56 6.55
N ASP A 10 -6.95 10.69 5.90
CA ASP A 10 -8.24 10.85 6.57
C ASP A 10 -8.54 9.71 7.56
N ILE A 11 -8.06 8.50 7.25
CA ILE A 11 -7.90 7.42 8.21
C ILE A 11 -6.44 7.45 8.69
N PRO A 12 -6.16 7.90 9.93
CA PRO A 12 -4.79 8.27 10.33
C PRO A 12 -3.77 7.13 10.38
N ASP A 13 -4.24 5.88 10.42
CA ASP A 13 -3.40 4.69 10.35
C ASP A 13 -2.78 4.46 8.96
N LEU A 14 -3.39 5.04 7.91
CA LEU A 14 -2.85 5.03 6.55
C LEU A 14 -1.85 6.18 6.40
N ILE A 15 -0.63 5.84 5.99
CA ILE A 15 0.48 6.80 5.92
C ILE A 15 0.99 6.87 4.49
N PHE A 16 0.81 8.02 3.87
CA PHE A 16 1.39 8.35 2.58
C PHE A 16 2.86 8.74 2.75
N VAL A 17 3.74 8.16 1.95
CA VAL A 17 5.18 8.38 2.03
C VAL A 17 5.67 8.97 0.70
N GLU A 18 6.31 10.13 0.79
CA GLU A 18 7.02 10.73 -0.35
C GLU A 18 8.52 10.37 -0.26
N LEU A 19 9.04 9.70 -1.29
CA LEU A 19 10.44 9.31 -1.38
C LEU A 19 11.28 10.45 -2.00
N ILE A 20 12.56 10.52 -1.65
CA ILE A 20 13.52 11.37 -2.37
C ILE A 20 14.19 10.56 -3.47
N ARG A 21 14.26 11.14 -4.68
CA ARG A 21 15.01 10.61 -5.82
C ARG A 21 16.32 11.36 -5.97
N PHE A 22 17.41 10.69 -5.63
CA PHE A 22 18.76 11.21 -5.83
C PHE A 22 19.14 10.99 -7.29
N SER A 23 19.00 12.04 -8.11
CA SER A 23 19.17 11.95 -9.56
C SER A 23 20.53 12.49 -10.00
N ASP A 24 21.12 11.85 -11.01
CA ASP A 24 22.35 12.27 -11.69
C ASP A 24 22.31 11.86 -13.17
N GLU A 25 23.40 12.08 -13.92
CA GLU A 25 23.48 11.77 -15.35
C GLU A 25 23.29 10.29 -15.71
N ARG A 26 23.37 9.37 -14.74
CA ARG A 26 23.20 7.92 -14.91
C ARG A 26 21.76 7.47 -14.67
N GLY A 27 20.93 8.32 -14.06
CA GLY A 27 19.55 8.00 -13.69
C GLY A 27 19.19 8.52 -12.29
N PHE A 28 18.57 7.68 -11.46
CA PHE A 28 18.31 8.02 -10.06
C PHE A 28 18.45 6.84 -9.12
N PHE A 29 18.75 7.13 -7.86
CA PHE A 29 18.71 6.22 -6.73
C PHE A 29 17.62 6.67 -5.74
N THR A 30 16.93 5.72 -5.11
CA THR A 30 15.97 5.99 -4.05
C THR A 30 15.91 4.82 -3.07
N GLU A 31 15.71 5.12 -1.79
CA GLU A 31 15.51 4.09 -0.76
C GLU A 31 13.99 3.89 -0.57
N LEU A 32 13.46 2.73 -0.93
CA LEU A 32 12.02 2.44 -0.78
C LEU A 32 11.61 2.20 0.68
N TYR A 33 12.53 1.72 1.51
CA TYR A 33 12.31 1.41 2.91
C TYR A 33 13.61 1.55 3.71
N LYS A 34 13.51 2.16 4.88
CA LYS A 34 14.56 2.18 5.90
C LYS A 34 13.89 2.04 7.26
N ARG A 35 14.21 0.95 7.96
CA ARG A 35 13.55 0.55 9.21
C ARG A 35 13.53 1.66 10.27
N THR A 36 14.63 2.38 10.44
CA THR A 36 14.75 3.46 11.44
C THR A 36 13.74 4.58 11.20
N ASP A 37 13.60 5.01 9.96
CA ASP A 37 12.70 6.11 9.58
C ASP A 37 11.24 5.66 9.65
N PHE A 38 10.93 4.44 9.20
CA PHE A 38 9.57 3.89 9.27
C PHE A 38 9.11 3.68 10.71
N LEU A 39 10.00 3.17 11.58
CA LEU A 39 9.72 3.03 13.01
C LEU A 39 9.45 4.40 13.67
N ALA A 40 10.28 5.41 13.35
CA ALA A 40 10.10 6.77 13.86
C ALA A 40 8.78 7.42 13.38
N ASN A 41 8.22 6.94 12.26
CA ASN A 41 7.00 7.43 11.66
C ASN A 41 5.80 6.49 11.86
N TYR A 42 5.75 5.78 13.00
CA TYR A 42 4.61 4.95 13.43
C TYR A 42 4.31 3.73 12.53
N ILE A 43 5.32 3.19 11.85
CA ILE A 43 5.24 1.95 11.09
C ILE A 43 6.18 0.91 11.74
N PRO A 44 5.81 0.31 12.89
CA PRO A 44 6.66 -0.57 13.67
C PRO A 44 6.63 -2.02 13.15
N TYR A 45 6.80 -2.22 11.84
CA TYR A 45 6.65 -3.52 11.20
C TYR A 45 7.91 -3.96 10.46
N ASP A 46 8.18 -5.25 10.52
CA ASP A 46 9.15 -5.90 9.65
C ASP A 46 8.43 -6.47 8.42
N PHE A 47 9.09 -6.37 7.27
CA PHE A 47 8.58 -6.87 5.99
C PHE A 47 9.28 -8.18 5.65
N ILE A 48 8.50 -9.23 5.41
CA ILE A 48 9.02 -10.59 5.29
C ILE A 48 8.79 -11.23 3.92
N GLN A 49 7.93 -10.63 3.09
CA GLN A 49 7.71 -11.04 1.73
C GLN A 49 7.58 -9.79 0.85
N VAL A 50 8.08 -9.90 -0.39
CA VAL A 50 8.04 -8.85 -1.40
C VAL A 50 7.38 -9.40 -2.65
N ASN A 51 6.47 -8.63 -3.21
CA ASN A 51 5.69 -9.01 -4.38
C ASN A 51 5.77 -7.92 -5.44
N LEU A 52 5.75 -8.32 -6.70
CA LEU A 52 5.66 -7.43 -7.86
C LEU A 52 4.52 -7.93 -8.75
N SER A 53 3.65 -7.01 -9.15
CA SER A 53 2.61 -7.30 -10.14
C SER A 53 2.73 -6.36 -11.33
N PHE A 54 2.42 -6.88 -12.51
CA PHE A 54 2.19 -6.09 -13.71
C PHE A 54 0.69 -6.05 -14.01
N SER A 55 0.18 -4.89 -14.37
CA SER A 55 -1.23 -4.67 -14.69
C SER A 55 -1.33 -3.77 -15.92
N LYS A 56 -2.10 -4.20 -16.92
CA LYS A 56 -2.45 -3.35 -18.05
C LYS A 56 -3.38 -2.23 -17.60
N ARG A 57 -3.41 -1.13 -18.35
CA ARG A 57 -4.38 -0.04 -18.14
C ARG A 57 -5.80 -0.57 -17.95
N GLY A 58 -6.49 -0.05 -16.93
CA GLY A 58 -7.88 -0.36 -16.59
C GLY A 58 -8.06 -1.59 -15.70
N VAL A 59 -7.03 -2.41 -15.49
CA VAL A 59 -7.10 -3.56 -14.58
C VAL A 59 -7.33 -3.08 -13.15
N VAL A 60 -8.34 -3.68 -12.50
CA VAL A 60 -8.60 -3.53 -11.06
C VAL A 60 -8.13 -4.81 -10.35
N ARG A 61 -7.40 -4.67 -9.25
CA ARG A 61 -7.02 -5.77 -8.36
C ARG A 61 -7.48 -5.43 -6.96
N GLY A 62 -8.19 -6.34 -6.30
CA GLY A 62 -8.71 -6.12 -4.96
C GLY A 62 -10.24 -6.16 -4.87
N LEU A 63 -10.79 -5.90 -3.70
CA LEU A 63 -10.06 -5.52 -2.47
C LEU A 63 -9.64 -6.77 -1.68
N HIS A 64 -8.34 -6.95 -1.40
CA HIS A 64 -7.80 -8.15 -0.77
C HIS A 64 -7.32 -7.90 0.66
N TYR A 65 -7.57 -8.87 1.54
CA TYR A 65 -7.09 -8.93 2.92
C TYR A 65 -6.87 -10.37 3.38
N GLN A 66 -6.14 -10.56 4.48
CA GLN A 66 -6.02 -11.84 5.16
C GLN A 66 -6.63 -11.77 6.56
N LEU A 67 -7.36 -12.82 6.95
CA LEU A 67 -7.93 -12.98 8.28
C LEU A 67 -6.87 -13.29 9.34
N LYS A 68 -7.24 -13.08 10.61
CA LYS A 68 -6.48 -13.55 11.77
C LYS A 68 -6.23 -15.06 11.68
N PRO A 69 -5.04 -15.54 12.09
CA PRO A 69 -3.88 -14.79 12.62
C PRO A 69 -2.90 -14.28 11.54
N MET A 70 -3.26 -14.33 10.26
CA MET A 70 -2.38 -14.04 9.11
C MET A 70 -2.62 -12.65 8.51
N GLU A 71 -3.20 -11.73 9.26
CA GLU A 71 -3.45 -10.36 8.82
C GLU A 71 -2.16 -9.65 8.36
N GLN A 72 -2.22 -9.04 7.17
CA GLN A 72 -1.07 -8.43 6.49
C GLN A 72 -1.16 -6.91 6.50
N GLY A 73 -0.09 -6.26 6.94
CA GLY A 73 0.21 -4.88 6.54
C GLY A 73 0.93 -4.90 5.20
N LYS A 74 0.76 -3.83 4.42
CA LYS A 74 1.34 -3.65 3.09
C LYS A 74 2.00 -2.28 3.02
N LEU A 75 3.25 -2.23 2.55
CA LEU A 75 3.87 -1.02 2.03
C LEU A 75 3.88 -1.12 0.51
N VAL A 76 3.08 -0.29 -0.16
CA VAL A 76 2.88 -0.37 -1.60
C VAL A 76 3.56 0.78 -2.33
N TYR A 77 4.08 0.51 -3.52
CA TYR A 77 4.86 1.45 -4.33
C TYR A 77 4.65 1.19 -5.83
N VAL A 78 4.57 2.26 -6.62
CA VAL A 78 4.54 2.17 -8.09
C VAL A 78 5.95 2.29 -8.64
N VAL A 79 6.46 1.23 -9.27
CA VAL A 79 7.79 1.23 -9.91
C VAL A 79 7.75 2.02 -11.22
N SER A 80 6.69 1.82 -12.01
CA SER A 80 6.42 2.50 -13.27
C SER A 80 4.91 2.52 -13.52
N GLY A 81 4.43 3.55 -14.21
CA GLY A 81 3.02 3.78 -14.48
C GLY A 81 2.34 4.57 -13.36
N ARG A 82 1.03 4.39 -13.18
CA ARG A 82 0.23 5.10 -12.18
C ARG A 82 -0.99 4.29 -11.77
N VAL A 83 -1.37 4.41 -10.50
CA VAL A 83 -2.59 3.77 -9.98
C VAL A 83 -3.48 4.76 -9.23
N TYR A 84 -4.75 4.39 -9.12
CA TYR A 84 -5.62 4.82 -8.03
C TYR A 84 -5.67 3.68 -7.01
N ASP A 85 -5.03 3.86 -5.85
CA ASP A 85 -4.91 2.88 -4.77
C ASP A 85 -5.96 3.16 -3.69
N VAL A 86 -6.60 2.11 -3.19
CA VAL A 86 -7.72 2.18 -2.24
C VAL A 86 -7.45 1.25 -1.06
N ALA A 87 -7.63 1.77 0.15
CA ALA A 87 -7.61 1.00 1.38
C ALA A 87 -8.90 1.23 2.19
N VAL A 88 -9.59 0.15 2.55
CA VAL A 88 -10.84 0.12 3.31
C VAL A 88 -10.58 -0.41 4.71
N ASP A 89 -11.04 0.29 5.74
CA ASP A 89 -10.93 -0.16 7.12
C ASP A 89 -11.98 -1.24 7.43
N ILE A 90 -11.52 -2.47 7.66
CA ILE A 90 -12.37 -3.62 7.96
C ILE A 90 -12.34 -4.01 9.46
N ARG A 91 -11.81 -3.13 10.31
CA ARG A 91 -11.72 -3.35 11.77
C ARG A 91 -13.07 -3.00 12.41
N ILE A 92 -13.85 -4.01 12.81
CA ILE A 92 -15.21 -3.85 13.37
C ILE A 92 -15.33 -2.80 14.49
N ARG A 93 -14.28 -2.59 15.30
CA ARG A 93 -14.28 -1.63 16.41
C ARG A 93 -13.62 -0.28 16.07
N SER A 94 -13.20 -0.09 14.83
CA SER A 94 -12.62 1.18 14.37
C SER A 94 -13.73 2.22 14.19
N PRO A 95 -13.50 3.49 14.58
CA PRO A 95 -14.41 4.59 14.23
C PRO A 95 -14.48 4.84 12.71
N TRP A 96 -13.59 4.21 11.92
CA TRP A 96 -13.55 4.29 10.47
C TRP A 96 -14.06 3.03 9.77
N TYR A 97 -14.63 2.07 10.50
CA TYR A 97 -15.12 0.82 9.90
C TYR A 97 -16.03 1.06 8.68
N GLY A 98 -15.73 0.37 7.59
CA GLY A 98 -16.42 0.50 6.30
C GLY A 98 -16.04 1.73 5.49
N ARG A 99 -15.26 2.66 6.04
CA ARG A 99 -14.75 3.83 5.29
C ARG A 99 -13.46 3.47 4.58
N TYR A 100 -13.20 4.20 3.50
CA TYR A 100 -12.00 4.02 2.68
C TYR A 100 -11.25 5.32 2.48
N VAL A 101 -9.98 5.19 2.10
CA VAL A 101 -9.17 6.27 1.53
C VAL A 101 -8.70 5.83 0.16
N GLY A 102 -8.86 6.72 -0.82
CA GLY A 102 -8.30 6.56 -2.16
C GLY A 102 -7.20 7.58 -2.42
N VAL A 103 -6.07 7.15 -2.97
CA VAL A 103 -4.95 8.03 -3.36
C VAL A 103 -4.44 7.67 -4.75
N PHE A 104 -3.92 8.67 -5.46
CA PHE A 104 -3.11 8.40 -6.63
C PHE A 104 -1.69 8.08 -6.18
N LEU A 105 -1.10 7.01 -6.74
CA LEU A 105 0.31 6.70 -6.57
C LEU A 105 0.98 6.66 -7.93
N GLU A 106 2.15 7.28 -7.97
CA GLU A 106 3.08 7.27 -9.09
C GLU A 106 4.51 7.04 -8.58
N PRO A 107 5.50 6.83 -9.47
CA PRO A 107 6.86 6.56 -9.07
C PRO A 107 7.42 7.68 -8.20
N GLY A 108 7.88 7.32 -6.99
CA GLY A 108 8.31 8.26 -5.94
C GLY A 108 7.33 8.38 -4.76
N GLN A 109 6.16 7.75 -4.85
CA GLN A 109 5.14 7.75 -3.80
C GLN A 109 4.85 6.32 -3.33
N ALA A 110 4.65 6.15 -2.03
CA ALA A 110 4.25 4.90 -1.42
C ALA A 110 3.08 5.11 -0.45
N LEU A 111 2.34 4.04 -0.17
CA LEU A 111 1.30 4.02 0.84
C LEU A 111 1.55 2.87 1.82
N TRP A 112 1.58 3.19 3.10
CA TRP A 112 1.51 2.20 4.17
C TRP A 112 0.05 1.93 4.54
N ILE A 113 -0.28 0.64 4.56
CA ILE A 113 -1.60 0.10 4.88
C ILE A 113 -1.40 -0.94 5.99
N PRO A 114 -1.85 -0.71 7.23
CA PRO A 114 -1.62 -1.65 8.32
C PRO A 114 -2.53 -2.89 8.22
N PRO A 115 -2.22 -3.96 9.00
CA PRO A 115 -3.14 -5.09 9.13
C PRO A 115 -4.54 -4.65 9.57
N GLY A 116 -5.56 -5.32 9.06
CA GLY A 116 -6.96 -4.96 9.29
C GLY A 116 -7.57 -4.01 8.26
N PHE A 117 -6.91 -3.84 7.11
CA PHE A 117 -7.47 -3.15 5.94
C PHE A 117 -7.64 -4.10 4.76
N ALA A 118 -8.68 -3.90 3.97
CA ALA A 118 -8.78 -4.45 2.63
C ALA A 118 -8.16 -3.46 1.63
N HIS A 119 -7.37 -3.96 0.68
CA HIS A 119 -6.58 -3.13 -0.21
C HIS A 119 -6.72 -3.55 -1.67
N GLY A 120 -6.81 -2.58 -2.57
CA GLY A 120 -6.75 -2.79 -4.00
C GLY A 120 -6.34 -1.54 -4.75
N PHE A 121 -6.21 -1.67 -6.06
CA PHE A 121 -5.91 -0.55 -6.94
C PHE A 121 -6.49 -0.73 -8.33
N GLN A 122 -6.68 0.38 -9.05
CA GLN A 122 -6.89 0.42 -10.49
C GLN A 122 -5.63 0.95 -11.18
N ALA A 123 -5.11 0.21 -12.15
CA ALA A 123 -4.03 0.67 -13.01
C ALA A 123 -4.57 1.71 -14.01
N LEU A 124 -4.06 2.95 -13.97
CA LEU A 124 -4.50 4.03 -14.86
C LEU A 124 -3.76 4.03 -16.21
N GLU A 125 -2.65 3.30 -16.25
CA GLU A 125 -1.81 2.96 -17.39
C GLU A 125 -1.15 1.59 -17.14
N ASP A 126 -0.27 1.14 -18.05
CA ASP A 126 0.50 -0.09 -17.84
C ASP A 126 1.47 0.10 -16.67
N THR A 127 1.27 -0.68 -15.60
CA THR A 127 1.86 -0.39 -14.29
C THR A 127 2.59 -1.59 -13.72
N TYR A 128 3.78 -1.33 -13.16
CA TYR A 128 4.50 -2.23 -12.27
C TYR A 128 4.29 -1.80 -10.82
N PHE A 129 3.61 -2.64 -10.05
CA PHE A 129 3.20 -2.35 -8.68
C PHE A 129 3.93 -3.28 -7.70
N LEU A 130 4.79 -2.72 -6.87
CA LEU A 130 5.61 -3.41 -5.87
C LEU A 130 4.94 -3.28 -4.50
N TYR A 131 4.94 -4.35 -3.72
CA TYR A 131 4.47 -4.29 -2.34
C TYR A 131 5.24 -5.22 -1.42
N LEU A 132 5.62 -4.69 -0.27
CA LEU A 132 6.23 -5.41 0.83
C LEU A 132 5.15 -5.73 1.86
N VAL A 133 5.15 -6.94 2.42
CA VAL A 133 4.12 -7.39 3.37
C VAL A 133 4.68 -7.91 4.69
N THR A 134 3.92 -7.74 5.76
CA THR A 134 4.34 -8.07 7.14
C THR A 134 4.07 -9.52 7.55
N LYS A 135 3.36 -10.29 6.71
CA LYS A 135 3.08 -11.72 6.88
C LYS A 135 3.12 -12.40 5.52
N GLU A 136 3.46 -13.69 5.48
CA GLU A 136 3.46 -14.47 4.25
C GLU A 136 2.04 -14.64 3.73
N TYR A 137 1.95 -14.90 2.43
CA TYR A 137 0.69 -15.29 1.82
C TYR A 137 0.14 -16.57 2.45
N SER A 138 -1.15 -16.56 2.79
CA SER A 138 -1.86 -17.70 3.34
C SER A 138 -3.21 -17.85 2.64
N PRO A 139 -3.32 -18.76 1.65
CA PRO A 139 -4.55 -18.96 0.88
C PRO A 139 -5.78 -19.23 1.76
N GLN A 140 -5.60 -19.93 2.89
CA GLN A 140 -6.70 -20.27 3.79
C GLN A 140 -7.31 -19.03 4.47
N HIS A 141 -6.51 -17.98 4.65
CA HIS A 141 -6.91 -16.74 5.32
C HIS A 141 -7.26 -15.62 4.35
N GLU A 142 -6.91 -15.74 3.07
CA GLU A 142 -7.23 -14.74 2.06
C GLU A 142 -8.74 -14.58 1.89
N ARG A 143 -9.18 -13.33 1.81
CA ARG A 143 -10.55 -12.94 1.52
C ARG A 143 -10.54 -11.74 0.58
N CYS A 144 -11.63 -11.58 -0.14
CA CYS A 144 -11.85 -10.43 -1.01
C CYS A 144 -13.18 -9.74 -0.68
N ILE A 145 -13.18 -8.42 -0.87
CA ILE A 145 -14.41 -7.63 -1.02
C ILE A 145 -14.52 -7.30 -2.50
N LYS A 146 -15.76 -7.32 -3.01
CA LYS A 146 -16.05 -6.96 -4.40
C LYS A 146 -15.58 -5.52 -4.64
N TRP A 147 -14.87 -5.26 -5.74
CA TRP A 147 -14.30 -3.94 -5.99
C TRP A 147 -15.35 -2.86 -6.26
N ASP A 148 -16.53 -3.25 -6.74
CA ASP A 148 -17.71 -2.42 -7.02
C ASP A 148 -18.84 -2.70 -6.02
N ASP A 149 -18.48 -3.00 -4.76
CA ASP A 149 -19.45 -3.11 -3.67
C ASP A 149 -20.16 -1.75 -3.47
N PRO A 150 -21.50 -1.66 -3.58
CA PRO A 150 -22.22 -0.38 -3.48
C PRO A 150 -22.17 0.27 -2.10
N GLU A 151 -21.74 -0.45 -1.05
CA GLU A 151 -21.56 0.09 0.30
C GLU A 151 -20.18 0.73 0.52
N ILE A 152 -19.28 0.66 -0.47
CA ILE A 152 -17.91 1.22 -0.48
C ILE A 152 -17.73 2.14 -1.68
#